data_AF-A0A963L3G2-F1
#
_entry.id   AF-A0A963L3G2-F1
#
_cell.length_a   1.000
_cell.length_b   1.000
_cell.length_c   1.000
_cell.angle_alpha   90.00
_cell.angle_beta   90.00
_cell.angle_gamma   90.00
#
_symmetry.space_group_name_H-M   'P 1'
#
loop_
_entity.id
_entity.type
_entity.pdbx_description
1 polymer ?
#
loop_
_entity_poly.entity_id
_entity_poly.type
_entity_poly.pdbx_seq_one_letter_code
_entity_poly.pdbx_strand_id
1 'polypeptide(L)'
;MSRVDHYIEAAERDNTRRSYAAAIRHFEVEWKGLLPTTADATSRYLADHASTLAISTLRQRLAALSRWHVDHGFADPTKAILVRQVLKGIRSVHSVAEKRARPLEIDVVQQIDQWLELAIGNAERCDDRSALLRHTRNRSLLLLGFWRGFRSDELVNLRVENVEVSPGEGLSCYLSRSKGDRQMQGRVYKCPALSRLCPVTAFNAWVSLAGLTQGPVFRKIDRWGRIGQEGLHANSLIPLLRSLLTEAGVAASETYSSHSMRRGFAGWARASGWDVKELMEYVGWKDVKSAMRYLDASGSTLQARFEEGLATLAPADRSPSPSMHAPTGQGKEQAQGPRLPEPSTPSAILRVTVSLARFSPQSRGLAKGRRLIEQTCFERYAMQRLNTEGTRYELTVPYESRDSLEEEIAALLDDMYRIAEDNQCLLEATFHEPATDAYWD
;
A
#
# COMPACT_ATOMS: atom_id res chain seq x y z
N MET A 1 7.63 36.30 3.25
CA MET A 1 7.86 34.99 3.88
C MET A 1 9.19 35.02 4.60
N SER A 2 9.20 34.68 5.89
CA SER A 2 10.44 34.45 6.62
C SER A 2 11.12 33.16 6.12
N ARG A 3 12.42 33.00 6.35
CA ARG A 3 13.12 31.72 6.07
C ARG A 3 12.48 30.56 6.85
N VAL A 4 11.92 30.83 8.03
CA VAL A 4 11.23 29.84 8.86
C VAL A 4 9.93 29.39 8.20
N ASP A 5 9.12 30.32 7.67
CA ASP A 5 7.86 29.99 6.98
C ASP A 5 8.11 29.09 5.76
N HIS A 6 9.19 29.34 5.01
CA HIS A 6 9.57 28.51 3.87
C HIS A 6 9.84 27.05 4.28
N TYR A 7 10.55 26.81 5.38
CA TYR A 7 10.82 25.45 5.85
C TYR A 7 9.59 24.77 6.47
N ILE A 8 8.74 25.53 7.15
CA ILE A 8 7.45 25.03 7.65
C ILE A 8 6.56 24.60 6.48
N GLU A 9 6.46 25.42 5.44
CA GLU A 9 5.72 25.07 4.22
C GLU A 9 6.31 23.84 3.53
N ALA A 10 7.64 23.75 3.44
CA ALA A 10 8.32 22.64 2.77
C ALA A 10 8.21 21.29 3.51
N ALA A 11 7.99 21.32 4.84
CA ALA A 11 7.79 20.12 5.65
C ALA A 11 6.46 19.42 5.37
N GLU A 12 5.45 20.13 4.85
CA GLU A 12 4.15 19.58 4.56
C GLU A 12 3.95 19.29 3.06
N ARG A 13 3.27 18.20 2.75
CA ARG A 13 2.85 17.92 1.37
C ARG A 13 1.72 18.86 0.97
N ASP A 14 1.81 19.50 -0.19
CA ASP A 14 0.78 20.42 -0.70
C ASP A 14 -0.62 19.81 -0.72
N ASN A 15 -0.74 18.51 -1.01
CA ASN A 15 -2.03 17.82 -0.98
C ASN A 15 -2.61 17.71 0.44
N THR A 16 -1.77 17.48 1.46
CA THR A 16 -2.20 17.46 2.86
C THR A 16 -2.70 18.85 3.24
N ARG A 17 -1.91 19.90 2.98
CA ARG A 17 -2.26 21.30 3.25
C ARG A 17 -3.61 21.68 2.63
N ARG A 18 -3.80 21.42 1.33
CA ARG A 18 -5.07 21.68 0.62
C ARG A 18 -6.24 20.88 1.20
N SER A 19 -6.02 19.60 1.49
CA SER A 19 -7.07 18.73 2.05
C SER A 19 -7.49 19.16 3.46
N TYR A 20 -6.56 19.65 4.26
CA TYR A 20 -6.81 20.13 5.62
C TYR A 20 -7.50 21.49 5.58
N ALA A 21 -7.03 22.43 4.75
CA ALA A 21 -7.71 23.70 4.54
C ALA A 21 -9.18 23.52 4.07
N ALA A 22 -9.42 22.57 3.15
CA ALA A 22 -10.77 22.24 2.72
C ALA A 22 -11.64 21.63 3.84
N ALA A 23 -11.05 20.80 4.70
CA ALA A 23 -11.75 20.23 5.85
C ALA A 23 -12.11 21.30 6.89
N ILE A 24 -11.20 22.22 7.19
CA ILE A 24 -11.44 23.36 8.08
C ILE A 24 -12.54 24.27 7.51
N ARG A 25 -12.43 24.67 6.24
CA ARG A 25 -13.47 25.47 5.56
C ARG A 25 -14.83 24.80 5.63
N HIS A 26 -14.90 23.49 5.41
CA HIS A 26 -16.18 22.79 5.50
C HIS A 26 -16.71 22.75 6.94
N PHE A 27 -15.85 22.60 7.95
CA PHE A 27 -16.30 22.65 9.34
C PHE A 27 -16.84 24.04 9.71
N GLU A 28 -16.08 25.10 9.43
CA GLU A 28 -16.43 26.47 9.85
C GLU A 28 -17.49 27.12 8.97
N VAL A 29 -17.43 26.94 7.65
CA VAL A 29 -18.29 27.67 6.71
C VAL A 29 -19.52 26.84 6.33
N GLU A 30 -19.33 25.59 5.93
CA GLU A 30 -20.43 24.76 5.43
C GLU A 30 -21.28 24.21 6.58
N TRP A 31 -20.64 23.66 7.61
CA TRP A 31 -21.31 23.13 8.79
C TRP A 31 -21.56 24.19 9.88
N LYS A 32 -20.92 25.37 9.78
CA LYS A 32 -21.06 26.48 10.75
C LYS A 32 -20.57 26.13 12.16
N GLY A 33 -19.56 25.28 12.25
CA GLY A 33 -18.85 24.99 13.49
C GLY A 33 -17.96 26.15 13.92
N LEU A 34 -17.71 26.25 15.23
CA LEU A 34 -16.80 27.23 15.80
C LEU A 34 -15.47 26.57 16.16
N LEU A 35 -14.37 27.23 15.81
CA LEU A 35 -13.03 26.89 16.26
C LEU A 35 -12.53 27.92 17.28
N PRO A 36 -11.90 27.51 18.39
CA PRO A 36 -11.68 26.13 18.83
C PRO A 36 -12.99 25.40 19.14
N THR A 37 -13.06 24.12 18.80
CA THR A 37 -14.27 23.30 18.97
C THR A 37 -14.23 22.46 20.25
N THR A 38 -15.35 21.87 20.61
CA THR A 38 -15.47 20.93 21.74
C THR A 38 -15.58 19.49 21.25
N ALA A 39 -15.38 18.53 22.16
CA ALA A 39 -15.60 17.11 21.87
C ALA A 39 -17.05 16.82 21.46
N ASP A 40 -18.02 17.54 22.05
CA ASP A 40 -19.44 17.44 21.72
C ASP A 40 -19.75 17.98 20.31
N ALA A 41 -19.26 19.18 19.98
CA ALA A 41 -19.44 19.75 18.64
C ALA A 41 -18.73 18.91 17.56
N THR A 42 -17.52 18.40 17.84
CA THR A 42 -16.82 17.46 16.95
C THR A 42 -17.63 16.19 16.73
N SER A 43 -18.23 15.65 17.78
CA SER A 43 -19.07 14.45 17.72
C SER A 43 -20.33 14.67 16.89
N ARG A 44 -21.02 15.82 17.06
CA ARG A 44 -22.17 16.19 16.23
C ARG A 44 -21.79 16.32 14.76
N TYR A 45 -20.68 17.01 14.47
CA TYR A 45 -20.18 17.15 13.11
C TYR A 45 -19.98 15.79 12.42
N LEU A 46 -19.36 14.83 13.12
CA LEU A 46 -19.17 13.47 12.61
C LEU A 46 -20.50 12.74 12.41
N ALA A 47 -21.43 12.85 13.35
CA ALA A 47 -22.74 12.20 13.30
C ALA A 47 -23.60 12.75 12.15
N ASP A 48 -23.65 14.06 11.96
CA ASP A 48 -24.42 14.72 10.90
C ASP A 48 -23.99 14.27 9.48
N HIS A 49 -22.73 13.85 9.34
CA HIS A 49 -22.14 13.44 8.06
C HIS A 49 -21.92 11.93 7.95
N ALA A 50 -22.38 11.16 8.95
CA ALA A 50 -22.15 9.72 9.04
C ALA A 50 -22.76 8.94 7.88
N SER A 51 -23.93 9.37 7.40
CA SER A 51 -24.67 8.73 6.30
C SER A 51 -24.20 9.17 4.92
N THR A 52 -23.56 10.34 4.80
CA THR A 52 -23.20 10.95 3.51
C THR A 52 -21.72 10.81 3.17
N LEU A 53 -20.84 10.74 4.17
CA LEU A 53 -19.39 10.70 3.97
C LEU A 53 -18.79 9.34 4.33
N ALA A 54 -17.78 8.93 3.57
CA ALA A 54 -16.99 7.75 3.91
C ALA A 54 -16.23 7.96 5.24
N ILE A 55 -16.05 6.88 6.00
CA ILE A 55 -15.32 6.89 7.28
C ILE A 55 -13.89 7.43 7.12
N SER A 56 -13.23 7.13 6.00
CA SER A 56 -11.89 7.67 5.69
C SER A 56 -11.90 9.19 5.55
N THR A 57 -12.94 9.76 4.94
CA THR A 57 -13.16 11.20 4.82
C THR A 57 -13.41 11.83 6.19
N LEU A 58 -14.25 11.21 7.03
CA LEU A 58 -14.51 11.67 8.39
C LEU A 58 -13.23 11.69 9.24
N ARG A 59 -12.40 10.64 9.14
CA ARG A 59 -11.10 10.58 9.82
C ARG A 59 -10.12 11.65 9.31
N GLN A 60 -10.09 11.91 8.01
CA GLN A 60 -9.23 12.95 7.43
C GLN A 60 -9.66 14.35 7.89
N ARG A 61 -10.97 14.60 7.99
CA ARG A 61 -11.51 15.84 8.55
C ARG A 61 -11.17 15.98 10.03
N LEU A 62 -11.27 14.89 10.79
CA LEU A 62 -10.88 14.85 12.20
C LEU A 62 -9.38 15.16 12.38
N ALA A 63 -8.52 14.60 11.53
CA ALA A 63 -7.09 14.91 11.55
C ALA A 63 -6.80 16.38 11.24
N ALA A 64 -7.55 17.00 10.32
CA ALA A 64 -7.43 18.43 10.04
C ALA A 64 -7.85 19.28 11.25
N LEU A 65 -8.95 18.94 11.92
CA LEU A 65 -9.39 19.61 13.15
C LEU A 65 -8.36 19.44 14.28
N SER A 66 -7.86 18.23 14.49
CA SER A 66 -6.78 17.95 15.45
C SER A 66 -5.56 18.85 15.20
N ARG A 67 -5.11 18.88 13.93
CA ARG A 67 -3.96 19.69 13.51
C ARG A 67 -4.19 21.18 13.77
N TRP A 68 -5.37 21.70 13.43
CA TRP A 68 -5.72 23.10 13.69
C TRP A 68 -5.62 23.45 15.18
N HIS A 69 -6.09 22.59 16.08
CA HIS A 69 -6.00 22.86 17.53
C HIS A 69 -4.56 22.88 18.01
N VAL A 70 -3.78 21.87 17.60
CA VAL A 70 -2.36 21.77 17.99
C VAL A 70 -1.55 22.97 17.47
N ASP A 71 -1.74 23.35 16.20
CA ASP A 71 -1.01 24.46 15.59
C ASP A 71 -1.33 25.82 16.23
N HIS A 72 -2.50 25.98 16.82
CA HIS A 72 -2.91 27.19 17.55
C HIS A 72 -2.76 27.08 19.08
N GLY A 73 -2.16 26.00 19.59
CA GLY A 73 -1.88 25.82 21.01
C GLY A 73 -3.09 25.44 21.88
N PHE A 74 -4.20 25.00 21.28
CA PHE A 74 -5.37 24.53 22.01
C PHE A 74 -5.29 23.03 22.34
N ALA A 75 -6.00 22.61 23.39
CA ALA A 75 -6.23 21.19 23.65
C ALA A 75 -6.99 20.54 22.48
N ASP A 76 -6.64 19.31 22.13
CA ASP A 76 -7.21 18.61 20.99
C ASP A 76 -8.50 17.86 21.36
N PRO A 77 -9.69 18.36 20.98
CA PRO A 77 -10.97 17.74 21.33
C PRO A 77 -11.21 16.43 20.58
N THR A 78 -10.48 16.19 19.49
CA THR A 78 -10.67 15.01 18.63
C THR A 78 -10.20 13.71 19.28
N LYS A 79 -9.33 13.82 20.30
CA LYS A 79 -8.80 12.69 21.05
C LYS A 79 -9.76 12.22 22.16
N ALA A 80 -10.84 12.95 22.43
CA ALA A 80 -11.78 12.62 23.48
C ALA A 80 -12.45 11.25 23.28
N ILE A 81 -12.77 10.57 24.37
CA ILE A 81 -13.42 9.24 24.37
C ILE A 81 -14.73 9.27 23.56
N LEU A 82 -15.54 10.33 23.73
CA LEU A 82 -16.79 10.52 23.03
C LEU A 82 -16.61 10.49 21.50
N VAL A 83 -15.61 11.19 20.97
CA VAL A 83 -15.33 11.25 19.53
C VAL A 83 -14.94 9.87 18.99
N ARG A 84 -14.12 9.12 19.74
CA ARG A 84 -13.73 7.74 19.38
C ARG A 84 -14.94 6.80 19.40
N GLN A 85 -15.82 6.93 20.39
CA GLN A 85 -17.05 6.13 20.49
C GLN A 85 -18.01 6.45 19.33
N VAL A 86 -18.16 7.72 18.96
CA VAL A 86 -18.98 8.13 17.81
C VAL A 86 -18.43 7.56 16.51
N LEU A 87 -17.12 7.65 16.25
CA LEU A 87 -16.52 7.03 15.07
C LEU A 87 -16.70 5.51 15.03
N LYS A 88 -16.64 4.85 16.19
CA LYS A 88 -16.91 3.41 16.31
C LYS A 88 -18.38 3.12 15.97
N GLY A 89 -19.32 3.89 16.52
CA GLY A 89 -20.75 3.77 16.22
C GLY A 89 -21.06 3.99 14.74
N ILE A 90 -20.49 5.02 14.12
CA ILE A 90 -20.62 5.30 12.68
C ILE A 90 -20.14 4.10 11.86
N ARG A 91 -19.00 3.49 12.24
CA ARG A 91 -18.51 2.29 11.54
C ARG A 91 -19.46 1.11 11.66
N SER A 92 -20.04 0.90 12.83
CA SER A 92 -20.98 -0.20 13.08
C SER A 92 -22.31 -0.01 12.34
N VAL A 93 -22.79 1.22 12.22
CA VAL A 93 -24.08 1.53 11.58
C VAL A 93 -23.95 1.67 10.05
N HIS A 94 -22.86 2.30 9.59
CA HIS A 94 -22.61 2.58 8.18
C HIS A 94 -21.45 1.76 7.63
N SER A 95 -21.49 0.44 7.83
CA SER A 95 -20.49 -0.48 7.29
C SER A 95 -20.61 -0.58 5.77
N VAL A 96 -19.97 0.35 5.05
CA VAL A 96 -19.85 0.30 3.59
C VAL A 96 -18.52 -0.37 3.25
N ALA A 97 -18.57 -1.39 2.40
CA ALA A 97 -17.35 -2.01 1.87
C ALA A 97 -16.46 -0.95 1.21
N GLU A 98 -15.16 -0.96 1.52
CA GLU A 98 -14.21 0.00 0.94
C GLU A 98 -14.18 -0.21 -0.59
N LYS A 99 -14.60 0.83 -1.34
CA LYS A 99 -14.56 0.79 -2.80
C LYS A 99 -13.11 0.78 -3.26
N ARG A 100 -12.66 -0.37 -3.77
CA ARG A 100 -11.32 -0.52 -4.36
C ARG A 100 -11.36 -0.11 -5.82
N ALA A 101 -10.28 0.50 -6.28
CA ALA A 101 -10.15 0.84 -7.70
C ALA A 101 -10.19 -0.43 -8.56
N ARG A 102 -10.92 -0.38 -9.68
CA ARG A 102 -10.93 -1.46 -10.67
C ARG A 102 -9.50 -1.66 -11.20
N PRO A 103 -8.96 -2.90 -11.22
CA PRO A 103 -7.65 -3.16 -11.82
C PRO A 103 -7.69 -2.86 -13.32
N LEU A 104 -6.61 -2.28 -13.85
CA LEU A 104 -6.40 -2.18 -15.29
C LEU A 104 -5.78 -3.49 -15.77
N GLU A 105 -6.59 -4.42 -16.25
CA GLU A 105 -6.11 -5.73 -16.69
C GLU A 105 -5.17 -5.63 -17.91
N ILE A 106 -4.27 -6.61 -18.07
CA ILE A 106 -3.21 -6.57 -19.09
C ILE A 106 -3.76 -6.57 -20.53
N ASP A 107 -4.90 -7.22 -20.76
CA ASP A 107 -5.63 -7.22 -22.02
C ASP A 107 -6.14 -5.82 -22.38
N VAL A 108 -6.64 -5.07 -21.38
CA VAL A 108 -7.05 -3.68 -21.55
C VAL A 108 -5.84 -2.78 -21.86
N VAL A 109 -4.70 -3.00 -21.20
CA VAL A 109 -3.44 -2.29 -21.52
C VAL A 109 -3.04 -2.56 -22.98
N GLN A 110 -3.12 -3.82 -23.42
CA GLN A 110 -2.81 -4.20 -24.79
C GLN A 110 -3.77 -3.54 -25.80
N GLN A 111 -5.06 -3.49 -25.49
CA GLN A 111 -6.06 -2.83 -26.32
C GLN A 111 -5.76 -1.33 -26.49
N ILE A 112 -5.43 -0.64 -25.39
CA ILE A 112 -5.09 0.79 -25.45
C ILE A 112 -3.78 1.00 -26.23
N ASP A 113 -2.76 0.15 -26.02
CA ASP A 113 -1.49 0.26 -26.73
C ASP A 113 -1.66 0.08 -28.24
N GLN A 114 -2.43 -0.92 -28.67
CA GLN A 114 -2.76 -1.14 -30.08
C GLN A 114 -3.49 0.06 -30.69
N TRP A 115 -4.48 0.61 -29.98
CA TRP A 115 -5.18 1.80 -30.43
C TRP A 115 -4.22 3.00 -30.55
N LEU A 116 -3.32 3.19 -29.57
CA LEU A 116 -2.32 4.26 -29.60
C LEU A 116 -1.32 4.10 -30.74
N GLU A 117 -0.85 2.88 -31.05
CA GLU A 117 0.03 2.63 -32.20
C GLU A 117 -0.63 3.04 -33.52
N LEU A 118 -1.89 2.67 -33.71
CA LEU A 118 -2.67 3.09 -34.88
C LEU A 118 -2.86 4.61 -34.92
N ALA A 119 -3.20 5.23 -33.79
CA ALA A 119 -3.40 6.67 -33.68
C ALA A 119 -2.10 7.46 -33.98
N ILE A 120 -0.95 6.97 -33.51
CA ILE A 120 0.37 7.53 -33.81
C ILE A 120 0.65 7.46 -35.31
N GLY A 121 0.50 6.27 -35.93
CA GLY A 121 0.73 6.11 -37.36
C GLY A 121 -0.24 6.93 -38.23
N ASN A 122 -1.48 7.12 -37.79
CA ASN A 122 -2.43 8.01 -38.46
C ASN A 122 -1.99 9.48 -38.37
N ALA A 123 -1.57 9.93 -37.19
CA ALA A 123 -1.09 11.30 -36.98
C ALA A 123 0.16 11.59 -37.83
N GLU A 124 1.07 10.63 -37.97
CA GLU A 124 2.25 10.74 -38.86
C GLU A 124 1.83 10.88 -40.33
N ARG A 125 0.91 10.03 -40.82
CA ARG A 125 0.45 10.08 -42.22
C ARG A 125 -0.32 11.35 -42.56
N CYS A 126 -1.03 11.92 -41.58
CA CYS A 126 -1.82 13.14 -41.73
C CYS A 126 -1.04 14.43 -41.40
N ASP A 127 0.23 14.33 -41.02
CA ASP A 127 1.06 15.44 -40.51
C ASP A 127 0.41 16.21 -39.34
N ASP A 128 -0.39 15.52 -38.51
CA ASP A 128 -0.97 16.11 -37.30
C ASP A 128 0.04 16.02 -36.15
N ARG A 129 0.94 17.00 -36.12
CA ARG A 129 1.98 17.11 -35.09
C ARG A 129 1.40 17.12 -33.66
N SER A 130 0.23 17.73 -33.47
CA SER A 130 -0.39 17.87 -32.16
C SER A 130 -0.91 16.52 -31.66
N ALA A 131 -1.60 15.76 -32.51
CA ALA A 131 -2.03 14.40 -32.21
C ALA A 131 -0.82 13.48 -31.97
N LEU A 132 0.20 13.54 -32.82
CA LEU A 132 1.41 12.73 -32.70
C LEU A 132 2.07 12.91 -31.33
N LEU A 133 2.26 14.15 -30.88
CA LEU A 133 2.80 14.44 -29.54
C LEU A 133 1.91 13.90 -28.43
N ARG A 134 0.59 14.09 -28.52
CA ARG A 134 -0.35 13.61 -27.48
C ARG A 134 -0.35 12.09 -27.36
N HIS A 135 -0.48 11.37 -28.47
CA HIS A 135 -0.57 9.92 -28.46
C HIS A 135 0.75 9.27 -28.01
N THR A 136 1.89 9.75 -28.50
CA THR A 136 3.20 9.24 -28.07
C THR A 136 3.47 9.49 -26.59
N ARG A 137 3.14 10.68 -26.06
CA ARG A 137 3.20 10.97 -24.62
C ARG A 137 2.32 10.02 -23.83
N ASN A 138 1.06 9.87 -24.26
CA ASN A 138 0.07 9.06 -23.56
C ASN A 138 0.48 7.58 -23.52
N ARG A 139 1.06 7.06 -24.59
CA ARG A 139 1.63 5.71 -24.66
C ARG A 139 2.75 5.50 -23.65
N SER A 140 3.72 6.41 -23.62
CA SER A 140 4.80 6.39 -22.63
C SER A 140 4.28 6.43 -21.20
N LEU A 141 3.33 7.33 -20.93
CA LEU A 141 2.71 7.50 -19.61
C LEU A 141 1.95 6.24 -19.15
N LEU A 142 1.18 5.62 -20.04
CA LEU A 142 0.43 4.41 -19.76
C LEU A 142 1.36 3.23 -19.44
N LEU A 143 2.32 2.95 -20.33
CA LEU A 143 3.17 1.78 -20.20
C LEU A 143 4.11 1.90 -19.01
N LEU A 144 4.72 3.07 -18.78
CA LEU A 144 5.57 3.29 -17.62
C LEU A 144 4.74 3.27 -16.32
N GLY A 145 3.56 3.89 -16.32
CA GLY A 145 2.65 3.90 -15.18
C GLY A 145 2.17 2.50 -14.79
N PHE A 146 1.84 1.66 -15.77
CA PHE A 146 1.44 0.27 -15.57
C PHE A 146 2.63 -0.58 -15.12
N TRP A 147 3.68 -0.73 -15.94
CA TRP A 147 4.77 -1.68 -15.66
C TRP A 147 5.57 -1.37 -14.41
N ARG A 148 5.62 -0.10 -13.98
CA ARG A 148 6.23 0.25 -12.70
C ARG A 148 5.22 0.32 -11.56
N GLY A 149 3.91 0.28 -11.83
CA GLY A 149 2.88 0.45 -10.79
C GLY A 149 3.01 1.80 -10.05
N PHE A 150 3.43 2.85 -10.77
CA PHE A 150 3.60 4.18 -10.17
C PHE A 150 2.26 4.75 -9.71
N ARG A 151 2.29 5.51 -8.61
CA ARG A 151 1.20 6.41 -8.24
C ARG A 151 1.19 7.63 -9.17
N SER A 152 0.07 8.35 -9.21
CA SER A 152 -0.05 9.54 -10.05
C SER A 152 1.02 10.58 -9.76
N ASP A 153 1.32 10.82 -8.49
CA ASP A 153 2.37 11.74 -8.05
C ASP A 153 3.76 11.25 -8.42
N GLU A 154 4.05 9.96 -8.26
CA GLU A 154 5.32 9.36 -8.70
C GLU A 154 5.52 9.54 -10.21
N LEU A 155 4.48 9.27 -11.00
CA LEU A 155 4.55 9.33 -12.46
C LEU A 155 4.70 10.76 -13.00
N VAL A 156 3.91 11.72 -12.51
CA VAL A 156 3.98 13.11 -13.02
C VAL A 156 5.19 13.89 -12.54
N ASN A 157 5.83 13.43 -11.45
CA ASN A 157 7.05 14.06 -10.91
C ASN A 157 8.35 13.48 -11.50
N LEU A 158 8.27 12.53 -12.44
CA LEU A 158 9.45 12.07 -13.16
C LEU A 158 10.12 13.23 -13.91
N ARG A 159 11.44 13.25 -13.84
CA ARG A 159 12.31 14.28 -14.44
C ARG A 159 13.30 13.62 -15.39
N VAL A 160 13.51 14.23 -16.55
CA VAL A 160 14.36 13.67 -17.60
C VAL A 160 15.79 13.44 -17.09
N GLU A 161 16.33 14.40 -16.36
CA GLU A 161 17.66 14.36 -15.73
C GLU A 161 17.82 13.26 -14.68
N ASN A 162 16.72 12.69 -14.18
CA ASN A 162 16.71 11.63 -13.17
C ASN A 162 16.33 10.26 -13.76
N VAL A 163 16.25 10.14 -15.09
CA VAL A 163 15.99 8.87 -15.77
C VAL A 163 17.23 8.46 -16.56
N GLU A 164 17.77 7.30 -16.21
CA GLU A 164 18.88 6.67 -16.92
C GLU A 164 18.34 5.49 -17.71
N VAL A 165 18.63 5.46 -19.01
CA VAL A 165 18.24 4.35 -19.90
C VAL A 165 19.46 3.51 -20.22
N SER A 166 19.39 2.22 -19.89
CA SER A 166 20.38 1.22 -20.25
C SER A 166 19.90 0.48 -21.50
N PRO A 167 20.52 0.67 -22.67
CA PRO A 167 20.08 0.04 -23.91
C PRO A 167 19.97 -1.48 -23.79
N GLY A 168 18.83 -2.04 -24.21
CA GLY A 168 18.57 -3.49 -24.15
C GLY A 168 18.23 -4.04 -22.76
N GLU A 169 18.51 -3.31 -21.67
CA GLU A 169 18.26 -3.78 -20.31
C GLU A 169 16.99 -3.15 -19.71
N GLY A 170 16.86 -1.82 -19.75
CA GLY A 170 15.81 -1.15 -19.01
C GLY A 170 16.02 0.35 -18.84
N LEU A 171 15.26 0.91 -17.92
CA LEU A 171 15.46 2.26 -17.41
C LEU A 171 15.44 2.26 -15.88
N SER A 172 16.11 3.25 -15.30
CA SER A 172 16.05 3.55 -13.88
C SER A 172 15.60 5.00 -13.67
N CYS A 173 14.68 5.21 -12.73
CA CYS A 173 14.14 6.53 -12.40
C CYS A 173 14.42 6.86 -10.94
N TYR A 174 15.13 7.94 -10.67
CA TYR A 174 15.26 8.48 -9.33
C TYR A 174 14.10 9.44 -9.01
N LEU A 175 13.41 9.17 -7.89
CA LEU A 175 12.41 10.06 -7.32
C LEU A 175 12.87 10.52 -5.94
N SER A 176 13.08 11.83 -5.77
CA SER A 176 13.50 12.45 -4.51
C SER A 176 12.44 12.45 -3.42
N ARG A 177 11.16 12.26 -3.80
CA ARG A 177 10.02 12.22 -2.87
C ARG A 177 9.05 11.12 -3.30
N SER A 178 8.61 10.29 -2.35
CA SER A 178 7.50 9.36 -2.55
C SER A 178 6.57 9.35 -1.33
N LYS A 179 5.31 8.93 -1.51
CA LYS A 179 4.30 8.97 -0.44
C LYS A 179 4.70 8.19 0.83
N GLY A 180 5.57 7.18 0.71
CA GLY A 180 6.11 6.37 1.82
C GLY A 180 7.52 6.73 2.29
N ASP A 181 8.16 7.72 1.66
CA ASP A 181 9.46 8.22 2.06
C ASP A 181 9.29 9.37 3.04
N ARG A 182 9.26 9.04 4.34
CA ARG A 182 9.15 10.02 5.44
C ARG A 182 10.48 10.72 5.73
N GLN A 183 11.60 10.09 5.37
CA GLN A 183 12.95 10.58 5.63
C GLN A 183 13.57 11.31 4.43
N MET A 184 12.88 11.34 3.29
CA MET A 184 13.25 12.10 2.09
C MET A 184 14.59 11.65 1.48
N GLN A 185 14.93 10.37 1.62
CA GLN A 185 16.14 9.78 1.07
C GLN A 185 16.06 9.64 -0.46
N GLY A 186 14.84 9.70 -1.01
CA GLY A 186 14.58 9.38 -2.40
C GLY A 186 14.71 7.88 -2.68
N ARG A 187 14.32 7.48 -3.88
CA ARG A 187 14.39 6.08 -4.29
C ARG A 187 14.62 5.94 -5.78
N VAL A 188 15.46 4.97 -6.14
CA VAL A 188 15.64 4.53 -7.54
C VAL A 188 14.65 3.42 -7.85
N TYR A 189 14.02 3.54 -9.01
CA TYR A 189 13.00 2.63 -9.51
C TYR A 189 13.44 2.06 -10.85
N LYS A 190 13.71 0.76 -10.90
CA LYS A 190 14.08 0.07 -12.15
C LYS A 190 12.83 -0.41 -12.89
N CYS A 191 12.84 -0.33 -14.21
CA CYS A 191 11.80 -0.84 -15.09
C CYS A 191 12.48 -1.52 -16.30
N PRO A 192 12.25 -2.83 -16.53
CA PRO A 192 12.96 -3.56 -17.58
C PRO A 192 12.50 -3.16 -18.99
N ALA A 193 13.38 -3.34 -19.97
CA ALA A 193 13.01 -3.36 -21.37
C ALA A 193 12.22 -4.64 -21.66
N LEU A 194 11.13 -4.54 -22.41
CA LEU A 194 10.24 -5.65 -22.71
C LEU A 194 10.15 -5.87 -24.22
N SER A 195 9.88 -7.10 -24.64
CA SER A 195 9.68 -7.44 -26.06
C SER A 195 8.36 -6.90 -26.62
N ARG A 196 7.36 -6.68 -25.75
CA ARG A 196 6.02 -6.17 -26.08
C ARG A 196 5.60 -5.18 -25.01
N LEU A 197 4.74 -4.22 -25.37
CA LEU A 197 4.25 -3.19 -24.45
C LEU A 197 5.41 -2.46 -23.76
N CYS A 198 6.51 -2.22 -24.47
CA CYS A 198 7.79 -1.84 -23.86
C CYS A 198 7.76 -0.40 -23.30
N PRO A 199 7.92 -0.23 -21.97
CA PRO A 199 7.94 1.11 -21.37
C PRO A 199 9.17 1.91 -21.80
N VAL A 200 10.31 1.25 -22.03
CA VAL A 200 11.57 1.89 -22.46
C VAL A 200 11.44 2.44 -23.88
N THR A 201 10.94 1.63 -24.81
CA THR A 201 10.71 2.08 -26.20
C THR A 201 9.75 3.25 -26.25
N ALA A 202 8.63 3.18 -25.51
CA ALA A 202 7.66 4.25 -25.48
C ALA A 202 8.20 5.53 -24.82
N PHE A 203 8.98 5.41 -23.74
CA PHE A 203 9.67 6.54 -23.11
C PHE A 203 10.65 7.22 -24.06
N ASN A 204 11.53 6.46 -24.72
CA ASN A 204 12.50 7.02 -25.67
C ASN A 204 11.80 7.69 -26.86
N ALA A 205 10.73 7.09 -27.38
CA ALA A 205 9.95 7.67 -28.46
C ALA A 205 9.35 9.03 -28.05
N TRP A 206 8.80 9.12 -26.84
CA TRP A 206 8.26 10.38 -26.31
C TRP A 206 9.34 11.44 -26.10
N VAL A 207 10.41 11.12 -25.37
CA VAL A 207 11.48 12.07 -25.04
C VAL A 207 12.15 12.61 -26.30
N SER A 208 12.42 11.74 -27.28
CA SER A 208 13.02 12.12 -28.56
C SER A 208 12.07 13.00 -29.38
N LEU A 209 10.79 12.60 -29.51
CA LEU A 209 9.80 13.35 -30.28
C LEU A 209 9.57 14.75 -29.71
N ALA A 210 9.52 14.86 -28.38
CA ALA A 210 9.30 16.11 -27.67
C ALA A 210 10.56 16.97 -27.50
N GLY A 211 11.75 16.44 -27.82
CA GLY A 211 13.02 17.14 -27.65
C GLY A 211 13.33 17.46 -26.20
N LEU A 212 12.98 16.57 -25.26
CA LEU A 212 13.16 16.82 -23.84
C LEU A 212 14.58 16.49 -23.40
N THR A 213 15.29 17.45 -22.82
CA THR A 213 16.66 17.27 -22.28
C THR A 213 16.73 17.38 -20.77
N GLN A 214 15.81 18.13 -20.15
CA GLN A 214 15.72 18.37 -18.72
C GLN A 214 14.29 18.75 -18.31
N GLY A 215 13.97 18.66 -17.03
CA GLY A 215 12.68 19.03 -16.45
C GLY A 215 11.66 17.89 -16.45
N PRO A 216 10.37 18.18 -16.22
CA PRO A 216 9.33 17.16 -16.12
C PRO A 216 9.22 16.31 -17.40
N VAL A 217 9.12 14.99 -17.26
CA VAL A 217 8.96 14.06 -18.39
C VAL A 217 7.60 14.24 -19.04
N PHE A 218 6.53 14.28 -18.24
CA PHE A 218 5.17 14.37 -18.75
C PHE A 218 4.63 15.79 -18.58
N ARG A 219 4.44 16.48 -19.70
CA ARG A 219 3.99 17.89 -19.74
C ARG A 219 2.64 18.04 -20.41
N LYS A 220 1.97 19.15 -20.12
CA LYS A 220 0.77 19.56 -20.86
C LYS A 220 1.12 19.85 -22.31
N ILE A 221 0.26 19.43 -23.22
CA ILE A 221 0.31 19.76 -24.64
C ILE A 221 -0.97 20.53 -24.94
N ASP A 222 -0.86 21.72 -25.52
CA ASP A 222 -2.03 22.50 -25.91
C ASP A 222 -2.63 22.03 -27.25
N ARG A 223 -3.77 22.61 -27.64
CA ARG A 223 -4.46 22.27 -28.90
C ARG A 223 -3.64 22.55 -30.16
N TRP A 224 -2.58 23.37 -30.06
CA TRP A 224 -1.69 23.72 -31.16
C TRP A 224 -0.40 22.89 -31.16
N GLY A 225 -0.27 21.92 -30.24
CA GLY A 225 0.90 21.05 -30.15
C GLY A 225 2.10 21.67 -29.42
N ARG A 226 1.91 22.78 -28.70
CA ARG A 226 2.98 23.36 -27.87
C ARG A 226 3.08 22.60 -26.56
N ILE A 227 4.31 22.27 -26.19
CA ILE A 227 4.63 21.57 -24.95
C ILE A 227 4.88 22.62 -23.86
N GLY A 228 4.17 22.49 -22.74
CA GLY A 228 4.36 23.36 -21.58
C GLY A 228 5.72 23.19 -20.91
N GLN A 229 6.08 24.11 -20.00
CA GLN A 229 7.29 24.01 -19.18
C GLN A 229 7.04 23.21 -17.90
N GLU A 230 5.81 23.25 -17.38
CA GLU A 230 5.42 22.54 -16.16
C GLU A 230 4.97 21.10 -16.44
N GLY A 231 5.14 20.25 -15.42
CA GLY A 231 4.65 18.88 -15.43
C GLY A 231 3.12 18.81 -15.43
N LEU A 232 2.58 17.67 -15.83
CA LEU A 232 1.15 17.39 -15.67
C LEU A 232 0.78 17.44 -14.18
N HIS A 233 -0.38 18.02 -13.88
CA HIS A 233 -0.92 17.93 -12.53
C HIS A 233 -1.44 16.51 -12.27
N ALA A 234 -1.27 15.96 -11.06
CA ALA A 234 -1.70 14.61 -10.73
C ALA A 234 -3.20 14.36 -11.01
N ASN A 235 -4.04 15.39 -10.80
CA ASN A 235 -5.49 15.33 -11.10
C ASN A 235 -5.81 15.17 -12.59
N SER A 236 -4.87 15.45 -13.51
CA SER A 236 -5.06 15.26 -14.95
C SER A 236 -4.96 13.80 -15.36
N LEU A 237 -4.39 12.91 -14.53
CA LEU A 237 -4.17 11.52 -14.90
C LEU A 237 -5.48 10.73 -15.04
N ILE A 238 -6.46 10.95 -14.15
CA ILE A 238 -7.74 10.23 -14.20
C ILE A 238 -8.52 10.59 -15.47
N PRO A 239 -8.77 11.87 -15.79
CA PRO A 239 -9.41 12.24 -17.05
C PRO A 239 -8.66 11.72 -18.28
N LEU A 240 -7.33 11.79 -18.28
CA LEU A 240 -6.51 11.30 -19.40
C LEU A 240 -6.67 9.78 -19.58
N LEU A 241 -6.54 9.01 -18.51
CA LEU A 241 -6.71 7.55 -18.55
C LEU A 241 -8.11 7.17 -19.05
N ARG A 242 -9.15 7.87 -18.57
CA ARG A 242 -10.54 7.63 -19.00
C ARG A 242 -10.77 7.99 -20.46
N SER A 243 -10.17 9.07 -20.95
CA SER A 243 -10.19 9.43 -22.38
C SER A 243 -9.59 8.32 -23.23
N LEU A 244 -8.39 7.83 -22.86
CA LEU A 244 -7.72 6.74 -23.56
C LEU A 244 -8.56 5.45 -23.58
N LEU A 245 -9.15 5.08 -22.44
CA LEU A 245 -10.03 3.93 -22.34
C LEU A 245 -11.23 4.07 -23.27
N THR A 246 -11.90 5.23 -23.27
CA THR A 246 -13.05 5.50 -24.14
C THR A 246 -12.64 5.46 -25.62
N GLU A 247 -11.54 6.11 -25.98
CA GLU A 247 -11.01 6.16 -27.36
C GLU A 247 -10.61 4.77 -27.88
N ALA A 248 -10.07 3.91 -27.01
CA ALA A 248 -9.75 2.52 -27.30
C ALA A 248 -10.97 1.58 -27.31
N GLY A 249 -12.19 2.08 -27.02
CA GLY A 249 -13.42 1.29 -27.02
C GLY A 249 -13.62 0.42 -25.77
N VAL A 250 -12.99 0.76 -24.65
CA VAL A 250 -13.12 0.02 -23.38
C VAL A 250 -14.37 0.45 -22.64
N ALA A 251 -15.25 -0.51 -22.34
CA ALA A 251 -16.48 -0.27 -21.61
C ALA A 251 -16.26 0.16 -20.15
N ALA A 252 -17.19 0.97 -19.63
CA ALA A 252 -17.21 1.46 -18.24
C ALA A 252 -15.91 2.18 -17.84
N SER A 253 -15.39 3.06 -18.71
CA SER A 253 -14.14 3.80 -18.49
C SER A 253 -14.19 4.66 -17.21
N GLU A 254 -15.38 5.12 -16.81
CA GLU A 254 -15.64 5.88 -15.58
C GLU A 254 -15.35 5.12 -14.28
N THR A 255 -15.24 3.79 -14.33
CA THR A 255 -14.92 2.95 -13.17
C THR A 255 -13.42 2.94 -12.83
N TYR A 256 -12.57 3.40 -13.74
CA TYR A 256 -11.12 3.44 -13.56
C TYR A 256 -10.67 4.71 -12.82
N SER A 257 -9.56 4.60 -12.09
CA SER A 257 -9.00 5.67 -11.26
C SER A 257 -7.47 5.70 -11.34
N SER A 258 -6.85 6.63 -10.62
CA SER A 258 -5.39 6.76 -10.52
C SER A 258 -4.68 5.49 -10.01
N HIS A 259 -5.38 4.63 -9.27
CA HIS A 259 -4.81 3.40 -8.71
C HIS A 259 -5.02 2.17 -9.60
N SER A 260 -5.75 2.30 -10.71
CA SER A 260 -6.08 1.17 -11.59
C SER A 260 -4.85 0.55 -12.23
N MET A 261 -3.89 1.36 -12.71
CA MET A 261 -2.61 0.87 -13.26
C MET A 261 -1.83 0.07 -12.22
N ARG A 262 -1.63 0.62 -11.03
CA ARG A 262 -0.90 -0.05 -9.94
C ARG A 262 -1.58 -1.35 -9.49
N ARG A 263 -2.91 -1.39 -9.44
CA ARG A 263 -3.66 -2.62 -9.14
C ARG A 263 -3.57 -3.65 -10.25
N GLY A 264 -3.70 -3.21 -11.50
CA GLY A 264 -3.54 -4.05 -12.68
C GLY A 264 -2.18 -4.74 -12.72
N PHE A 265 -1.10 -3.97 -12.51
CA PHE A 265 0.24 -4.52 -12.42
C PHE A 265 0.40 -5.52 -11.27
N ALA A 266 -0.09 -5.19 -10.07
CA ALA A 266 -0.01 -6.10 -8.93
C ALA A 266 -0.74 -7.43 -9.20
N GLY A 267 -1.91 -7.36 -9.83
CA GLY A 267 -2.67 -8.54 -10.26
C GLY A 267 -1.90 -9.36 -11.30
N TRP A 268 -1.38 -8.69 -12.35
CA TRP A 268 -0.57 -9.31 -13.39
C TRP A 268 0.68 -9.99 -12.83
N ALA A 269 1.44 -9.31 -11.98
CA ALA A 269 2.67 -9.85 -11.40
C ALA A 269 2.38 -11.10 -10.55
N ARG A 270 1.31 -11.06 -9.76
CA ARG A 270 0.88 -12.22 -8.97
C ARG A 270 0.45 -13.39 -9.85
N ALA A 271 -0.33 -13.13 -10.90
CA ALA A 271 -0.72 -14.14 -11.88
C ALA A 271 0.49 -14.71 -12.64
N SER A 272 1.56 -13.91 -12.77
CA SER A 272 2.85 -14.30 -13.37
C SER A 272 3.80 -15.01 -12.40
N GLY A 273 3.32 -15.38 -11.21
CA GLY A 273 4.08 -16.19 -10.24
C GLY A 273 4.96 -15.42 -9.28
N TRP A 274 4.94 -14.09 -9.28
CA TRP A 274 5.76 -13.29 -8.36
C TRP A 274 5.39 -13.57 -6.91
N ASP A 275 6.39 -13.66 -6.05
CA ASP A 275 6.16 -13.73 -4.62
C ASP A 275 5.84 -12.33 -4.04
N VAL A 276 5.35 -12.31 -2.81
CA VAL A 276 4.92 -11.05 -2.16
C VAL A 276 6.11 -10.14 -1.88
N LYS A 277 7.28 -10.70 -1.54
CA LYS A 277 8.49 -9.94 -1.20
C LYS A 277 9.05 -9.24 -2.44
N GLU A 278 9.22 -9.97 -3.54
CA GLU A 278 9.63 -9.46 -4.84
C GLU A 278 8.69 -8.35 -5.31
N LEU A 279 7.38 -8.55 -5.19
CA LEU A 279 6.39 -7.55 -5.57
C LEU A 279 6.45 -6.31 -4.67
N MET A 280 6.61 -6.49 -3.35
CA MET A 280 6.77 -5.38 -2.41
C MET A 280 8.02 -4.56 -2.71
N GLU A 281 9.14 -5.22 -2.97
CA GLU A 281 10.39 -4.59 -3.35
C GLU A 281 10.22 -3.84 -4.67
N TYR A 282 9.71 -4.52 -5.71
CA TYR A 282 9.57 -3.93 -7.03
C TYR A 282 8.60 -2.77 -7.08
N VAL A 283 7.42 -2.84 -6.43
CA VAL A 283 6.43 -1.74 -6.45
C VAL A 283 6.79 -0.66 -5.42
N GLY A 284 7.48 -1.04 -4.35
CA GLY A 284 7.92 -0.17 -3.27
C GLY A 284 6.90 -0.04 -2.13
N TRP A 285 6.29 -1.16 -1.74
CA TRP A 285 5.51 -1.25 -0.51
C TRP A 285 6.43 -1.58 0.66
N LYS A 286 6.32 -0.80 1.75
CA LYS A 286 7.09 -1.02 2.98
C LYS A 286 6.41 -1.98 3.95
N ASP A 287 5.09 -2.14 3.81
CA ASP A 287 4.24 -2.85 4.75
C ASP A 287 3.41 -3.90 4.00
N VAL A 288 3.38 -5.12 4.54
CA VAL A 288 2.65 -6.26 3.99
C VAL A 288 1.16 -5.99 3.94
N LYS A 289 0.58 -5.31 4.95
CA LYS A 289 -0.85 -4.97 4.97
C LYS A 289 -1.22 -4.05 3.80
N SER A 290 -0.31 -3.13 3.44
CA SER A 290 -0.45 -2.28 2.26
C SER A 290 -0.39 -3.09 0.97
N ALA A 291 0.45 -4.12 0.89
CA ALA A 291 0.50 -5.04 -0.25
C ALA A 291 -0.78 -5.86 -0.38
N MET A 292 -1.27 -6.45 0.72
CA MET A 292 -2.47 -7.29 0.75
C MET A 292 -3.72 -6.57 0.20
N ARG A 293 -3.84 -5.25 0.42
CA ARG A 293 -4.93 -4.43 -0.17
C ARG A 293 -4.97 -4.44 -1.71
N TYR A 294 -3.84 -4.71 -2.36
CA TYR A 294 -3.73 -4.85 -3.81
C TYR A 294 -3.85 -6.30 -4.29
N LEU A 295 -3.73 -7.26 -3.37
CA LEU A 295 -3.66 -8.69 -3.66
C LEU A 295 -4.97 -9.46 -3.43
N ASP A 296 -5.97 -8.87 -2.75
CA ASP A 296 -7.22 -9.60 -2.57
C ASP A 296 -7.99 -9.77 -3.89
N ALA A 297 -8.21 -11.05 -4.20
CA ALA A 297 -9.19 -11.67 -5.09
C ALA A 297 -9.11 -11.34 -6.59
N SER A 298 -8.14 -11.97 -7.27
CA SER A 298 -8.40 -12.48 -8.63
C SER A 298 -9.39 -13.66 -8.52
N GLY A 299 -10.69 -13.38 -8.57
CA GLY A 299 -11.73 -14.42 -8.61
C GLY A 299 -11.50 -15.45 -9.73
N SER A 300 -10.87 -15.04 -10.83
CA SER A 300 -10.44 -15.91 -11.93
C SER A 300 -9.43 -16.99 -11.48
N THR A 301 -8.47 -16.64 -10.62
CA THR A 301 -7.50 -17.62 -10.09
C THR A 301 -8.11 -18.56 -9.07
N LEU A 302 -9.18 -18.15 -8.39
CA LEU A 302 -9.84 -19.02 -7.42
C LEU A 302 -10.56 -20.15 -8.16
N GLN A 303 -11.38 -19.80 -9.16
CA GLN A 303 -12.04 -20.80 -10.00
C GLN A 303 -11.01 -21.72 -10.67
N ALA A 304 -9.95 -21.19 -11.29
CA ALA A 304 -8.92 -22.02 -11.91
C ALA A 304 -8.25 -22.99 -10.92
N ARG A 305 -7.99 -22.57 -9.68
CA ARG A 305 -7.46 -23.44 -8.61
C ARG A 305 -8.47 -24.49 -8.15
N PHE A 306 -9.75 -24.14 -8.09
CA PHE A 306 -10.81 -25.11 -7.83
C PHE A 306 -10.89 -26.13 -8.97
N GLU A 307 -10.89 -25.70 -10.23
CA GLU A 307 -10.90 -26.58 -11.40
C GLU A 307 -9.65 -27.45 -11.49
N GLU A 308 -8.46 -26.92 -11.16
CA GLU A 308 -7.21 -27.69 -11.07
C GLU A 308 -7.30 -28.77 -9.98
N GLY A 309 -7.80 -28.40 -8.79
CA GLY A 309 -8.06 -29.36 -7.71
C GLY A 309 -9.13 -30.40 -8.07
N LEU A 310 -10.19 -29.99 -8.77
CA LEU A 310 -11.23 -30.89 -9.26
C LEU A 310 -10.70 -31.83 -10.35
N ALA A 311 -9.80 -31.36 -11.22
CA ALA A 311 -9.14 -32.19 -12.24
C ALA A 311 -8.26 -33.28 -11.60
N THR A 312 -7.65 -33.02 -10.44
CA THR A 312 -6.92 -34.05 -9.67
C THR A 312 -7.82 -35.08 -8.99
N LEU A 313 -9.13 -34.85 -8.93
CA LEU A 313 -10.12 -35.82 -8.43
C LEU A 313 -10.68 -36.74 -9.52
N ALA A 314 -10.23 -36.60 -10.78
CA ALA A 314 -10.62 -37.53 -11.85
C ALA A 314 -10.22 -38.97 -11.47
N PRO A 315 -11.10 -39.98 -11.67
CA PRO A 315 -10.82 -41.35 -11.26
C PRO A 315 -9.53 -41.83 -11.94
N ALA A 316 -8.58 -42.32 -11.13
CA ALA A 316 -7.43 -43.05 -11.64
C ALA A 316 -7.96 -44.24 -12.45
N ASP A 317 -7.80 -44.16 -13.77
CA ASP A 317 -8.02 -45.29 -14.64
C ASP A 317 -7.08 -46.40 -14.16
N ARG A 318 -7.68 -47.48 -13.65
CA ARG A 318 -6.97 -48.56 -12.98
C ARG A 318 -6.17 -49.32 -14.03
N SER A 319 -4.84 -49.20 -13.96
CA SER A 319 -3.93 -50.22 -14.51
C SER A 319 -2.76 -50.41 -13.54
N PRO A 320 -2.30 -51.66 -13.32
CA PRO A 320 -1.59 -52.03 -12.11
C PRO A 320 -0.09 -51.79 -12.23
N SER A 321 0.50 -51.17 -11.20
CA SER A 321 1.94 -51.09 -11.00
C SER A 321 2.52 -52.47 -10.63
N PRO A 322 3.68 -52.90 -11.18
CA PRO A 322 4.40 -54.04 -10.66
C PRO A 322 5.35 -53.64 -9.51
N SER A 323 5.07 -54.25 -8.36
CA SER A 323 5.98 -54.86 -7.37
C SER A 323 7.33 -54.21 -6.99
N MET A 324 7.35 -53.69 -5.76
CA MET A 324 8.19 -54.11 -4.61
C MET A 324 9.51 -54.85 -4.90
N HIS A 325 10.63 -54.21 -4.56
CA HIS A 325 11.79 -54.88 -3.95
C HIS A 325 12.40 -54.00 -2.86
N ALA A 326 12.49 -54.56 -1.65
CA ALA A 326 13.37 -54.11 -0.58
C ALA A 326 14.78 -54.70 -0.79
N PRO A 327 15.81 -54.06 -0.23
CA PRO A 327 16.59 -54.83 0.74
C PRO A 327 17.01 -54.04 1.99
N THR A 328 17.27 -54.85 2.99
CA THR A 328 17.69 -54.59 4.37
C THR A 328 19.13 -54.06 4.48
N GLY A 329 19.33 -53.13 5.41
CA GLY A 329 20.45 -53.08 6.37
C GLY A 329 21.86 -52.74 5.88
N GLN A 330 22.42 -51.63 6.38
CA GLN A 330 23.57 -51.59 7.31
C GLN A 330 24.06 -50.15 7.47
N GLY A 331 24.30 -49.75 8.72
CA GLY A 331 24.83 -48.44 9.06
C GLY A 331 26.29 -48.27 8.67
N LYS A 332 26.67 -47.02 8.37
CA LYS A 332 28.01 -46.49 8.57
C LYS A 332 27.92 -45.00 8.89
N GLU A 333 28.58 -44.66 9.98
CA GLU A 333 28.87 -43.32 10.48
C GLU A 333 29.43 -42.42 9.37
N GLN A 334 28.94 -41.18 9.30
CA GLN A 334 29.65 -40.10 8.63
C GLN A 334 29.85 -38.93 9.59
N ALA A 335 31.13 -38.58 9.70
CA ALA A 335 31.73 -37.57 10.54
C ALA A 335 31.07 -36.19 10.38
N GLN A 336 30.73 -35.59 11.51
CA GLN A 336 30.49 -34.16 11.63
C GLN A 336 31.83 -33.41 11.48
N GLY A 337 31.97 -32.65 10.40
CA GLY A 337 32.99 -31.61 10.30
C GLY A 337 32.72 -30.50 11.32
N PRO A 338 33.76 -29.76 11.76
CA PRO A 338 33.63 -28.78 12.82
C PRO A 338 32.72 -27.62 12.38
N ARG A 339 31.59 -27.49 13.09
CA ARG A 339 30.69 -26.34 13.00
C ARG A 339 31.39 -25.14 13.61
N LEU A 340 31.67 -24.11 12.82
CA LEU A 340 32.06 -22.80 13.32
C LEU A 340 30.98 -22.29 14.30
N PRO A 341 31.34 -21.65 15.42
CA PRO A 341 30.35 -21.13 16.36
C PRO A 341 29.54 -20.03 15.65
N GLU A 342 28.23 -20.25 15.53
CA GLU A 342 27.30 -19.21 15.11
C GLU A 342 27.41 -18.03 16.08
N PRO A 343 27.43 -16.77 15.61
CA PRO A 343 27.41 -15.62 16.49
C PRO A 343 26.11 -15.67 17.30
N SER A 344 26.22 -15.69 18.62
CA SER A 344 25.08 -15.62 19.51
C SER A 344 24.35 -14.29 19.30
N THR A 345 23.22 -14.31 18.59
CA THR A 345 22.34 -13.14 18.47
C THR A 345 21.94 -12.67 19.86
N PRO A 346 22.15 -11.39 20.22
CA PRO A 346 21.75 -10.90 21.53
C PRO A 346 20.22 -11.00 21.67
N SER A 347 19.76 -11.28 22.89
CA SER A 347 18.33 -11.41 23.20
C SER A 347 17.92 -10.46 24.32
N ALA A 348 16.70 -9.94 24.21
CA ALA A 348 16.06 -9.08 25.20
C ALA A 348 15.04 -9.90 25.99
N ILE A 349 15.00 -9.67 27.32
CA ILE A 349 13.97 -10.24 28.19
C ILE A 349 12.85 -9.21 28.34
N LEU A 350 11.66 -9.57 27.88
CA LEU A 350 10.48 -8.70 27.94
C LEU A 350 9.44 -9.28 28.89
N ARG A 351 8.96 -8.44 29.81
CA ARG A 351 7.80 -8.73 30.66
C ARG A 351 6.55 -8.20 29.99
N VAL A 352 5.60 -9.08 29.73
CA VAL A 352 4.35 -8.75 29.02
C VAL A 352 3.18 -8.88 29.97
N THR A 353 2.41 -7.81 30.12
CA THR A 353 1.12 -7.84 30.81
C THR A 353 0.01 -7.84 29.78
N VAL A 354 -0.97 -8.74 29.91
CA VAL A 354 -2.07 -8.93 28.97
C VAL A 354 -3.40 -9.01 29.73
N SER A 355 -4.24 -7.99 29.53
CA SER A 355 -5.63 -7.97 29.96
C SER A 355 -6.55 -8.17 28.75
N LEU A 356 -7.40 -9.19 28.81
CA LEU A 356 -8.41 -9.47 27.79
C LEU A 356 -9.78 -9.36 28.43
N ALA A 357 -10.64 -8.52 27.86
CA ALA A 357 -12.03 -8.37 28.27
C ALA A 357 -12.97 -8.66 27.09
N ARG A 358 -14.18 -9.14 27.38
CA ARG A 358 -15.18 -9.39 26.33
C ARG A 358 -15.68 -8.06 25.77
N PHE A 359 -15.90 -7.96 24.44
CA PHE A 359 -16.58 -6.78 23.87
C PHE A 359 -18.03 -6.64 24.37
N SER A 360 -18.71 -7.76 24.64
CA SER A 360 -20.05 -7.78 25.25
C SER A 360 -20.21 -8.98 26.19
N PRO A 361 -21.19 -8.97 27.10
CA PRO A 361 -21.47 -10.10 27.99
C PRO A 361 -21.73 -11.43 27.25
N GLN A 362 -22.18 -11.34 25.99
CA GLN A 362 -22.55 -12.47 25.13
C GLN A 362 -21.37 -13.04 24.33
N SER A 363 -20.25 -12.32 24.23
CA SER A 363 -19.06 -12.78 23.49
C SER A 363 -18.41 -13.99 24.18
N ARG A 364 -18.19 -15.08 23.43
CA ARG A 364 -17.61 -16.33 23.95
C ARG A 364 -16.13 -16.53 23.59
N GLY A 365 -15.49 -15.54 22.96
CA GLY A 365 -14.15 -15.68 22.37
C GLY A 365 -12.97 -15.48 23.32
N LEU A 366 -13.17 -15.10 24.58
CA LEU A 366 -12.08 -14.73 25.51
C LEU A 366 -11.03 -15.83 25.73
N ALA A 367 -11.47 -17.07 25.96
CA ALA A 367 -10.55 -18.20 26.13
C ALA A 367 -9.81 -18.53 24.82
N LYS A 368 -10.50 -18.42 23.67
CA LYS A 368 -9.92 -18.69 22.35
C LYS A 368 -8.90 -17.61 21.96
N GLY A 369 -9.22 -16.33 22.20
CA GLY A 369 -8.33 -15.20 21.94
C GLY A 369 -7.04 -15.29 22.76
N ARG A 370 -7.14 -15.59 24.07
CA ARG A 370 -5.95 -15.79 24.92
C ARG A 370 -5.08 -16.93 24.41
N ARG A 371 -5.68 -18.10 24.11
CA ARG A 371 -4.95 -19.26 23.58
C ARG A 371 -4.23 -18.93 22.27
N LEU A 372 -4.89 -18.24 21.34
CA LEU A 372 -4.29 -17.88 20.06
C LEU A 372 -3.15 -16.86 20.20
N ILE A 373 -3.26 -15.90 21.13
CA ILE A 373 -2.15 -14.98 21.45
C ILE A 373 -0.94 -15.76 21.96
N GLU A 374 -1.14 -16.69 22.89
CA GLU A 374 -0.03 -17.50 23.41
C GLU A 374 0.64 -18.33 22.31
N GLN A 375 -0.15 -19.02 21.49
CA GLN A 375 0.35 -19.89 20.43
C GLN A 375 1.00 -19.14 19.26
N THR A 376 0.47 -17.98 18.91
CA THR A 376 0.90 -17.27 17.69
C THR A 376 1.97 -16.23 17.98
N CYS A 377 1.85 -15.53 19.12
CA CYS A 377 2.70 -14.40 19.45
C CYS A 377 3.82 -14.81 20.40
N PHE A 378 3.56 -15.68 21.38
CA PHE A 378 4.47 -15.87 22.51
C PHE A 378 5.31 -17.16 22.44
N GLU A 379 4.74 -18.28 21.97
CA GLU A 379 5.44 -19.58 21.91
C GLU A 379 6.77 -19.51 21.12
N ARG A 380 6.83 -18.67 20.08
CA ARG A 380 8.05 -18.47 19.28
C ARG A 380 9.21 -17.78 20.03
N TYR A 381 8.95 -17.23 21.22
CA TYR A 381 9.93 -16.49 22.06
C TYR A 381 10.16 -17.13 23.42
N ALA A 382 10.09 -18.47 23.49
CA ALA A 382 10.34 -19.23 24.71
C ALA A 382 9.53 -18.71 25.92
N MET A 383 8.25 -18.41 25.69
CA MET A 383 7.38 -17.78 26.68
C MET A 383 7.31 -18.56 28.00
N GLN A 384 7.42 -17.81 29.10
CA GLN A 384 7.12 -18.28 30.45
C GLN A 384 5.93 -17.53 31.03
N ARG A 385 4.93 -18.26 31.51
CA ARG A 385 3.78 -17.65 32.19
C ARG A 385 4.14 -17.38 33.66
N LEU A 386 4.04 -16.13 34.08
CA LEU A 386 4.48 -15.68 35.41
C LEU A 386 3.38 -15.75 36.48
N ASN A 387 2.12 -15.96 36.09
CA ASN A 387 1.00 -16.10 37.02
C ASN A 387 -0.05 -17.12 36.55
N THR A 388 -0.81 -17.66 37.50
CA THR A 388 -1.87 -18.64 37.25
C THR A 388 -3.04 -18.08 36.44
N GLU A 389 -3.32 -16.78 36.57
CA GLU A 389 -4.35 -16.04 35.82
C GLU A 389 -4.04 -15.89 34.32
N GLY A 390 -2.77 -16.11 33.92
CA GLY A 390 -2.32 -15.98 32.54
C GLY A 390 -2.36 -14.55 32.03
N THR A 391 -2.12 -13.56 32.88
CA THR A 391 -2.09 -12.14 32.52
C THR A 391 -0.68 -11.57 32.50
N ARG A 392 0.33 -12.33 32.93
CA ARG A 392 1.74 -11.91 32.94
C ARG A 392 2.64 -12.98 32.33
N TYR A 393 3.57 -12.55 31.48
CA TYR A 393 4.47 -13.41 30.72
C TYR A 393 5.88 -12.83 30.70
N GLU A 394 6.86 -13.69 30.49
CA GLU A 394 8.22 -13.32 30.13
C GLU A 394 8.56 -13.93 28.77
N LEU A 395 9.11 -13.12 27.86
CA LEU A 395 9.53 -13.51 26.52
C LEU A 395 11.03 -13.26 26.34
N THR A 396 11.70 -14.14 25.61
CA THR A 396 13.09 -13.95 25.17
C THR A 396 13.09 -13.64 23.67
N VAL A 397 13.30 -12.38 23.32
CA VAL A 397 13.23 -11.89 21.93
C VAL A 397 14.65 -11.67 21.39
N PRO A 398 15.11 -12.45 20.40
CA PRO A 398 16.38 -12.19 19.74
C PRO A 398 16.29 -10.91 18.90
N TYR A 399 17.34 -10.11 18.88
CA TYR A 399 17.39 -8.87 18.10
C TYR A 399 18.79 -8.62 17.53
N GLU A 400 18.87 -7.90 16.41
CA GLU A 400 20.14 -7.54 15.76
C GLU A 400 20.56 -6.10 16.10
N SER A 401 19.57 -5.25 16.37
CA SER A 401 19.70 -3.84 16.74
C SER A 401 18.53 -3.37 17.59
N ARG A 402 18.64 -2.21 18.25
CA ARG A 402 17.53 -1.66 19.05
C ARG A 402 16.29 -1.42 18.21
N ASP A 403 16.45 -0.86 17.01
CA ASP A 403 15.37 -0.62 16.07
C ASP A 403 14.66 -1.92 15.67
N SER A 404 15.41 -3.02 15.45
CA SER A 404 14.80 -4.33 15.14
C SER A 404 13.99 -4.90 16.31
N LEU A 405 14.40 -4.64 17.56
CA LEU A 405 13.63 -5.06 18.73
C LEU A 405 12.33 -4.26 18.84
N GLU A 406 12.37 -2.95 18.58
CA GLU A 406 11.17 -2.10 18.58
C GLU A 406 10.19 -2.50 17.47
N GLU A 407 10.69 -2.80 16.27
CA GLU A 407 9.86 -3.30 15.16
C GLU A 407 9.22 -4.65 15.49
N GLU A 408 9.95 -5.57 16.12
CA GLU A 408 9.43 -6.88 16.52
C GLU A 408 8.35 -6.75 17.62
N ILE A 409 8.55 -5.88 18.61
CA ILE A 409 7.55 -5.61 19.66
C ILE A 409 6.30 -4.96 19.05
N ALA A 410 6.46 -4.02 18.12
CA ALA A 410 5.32 -3.41 17.43
C ALA A 410 4.53 -4.43 16.60
N ALA A 411 5.22 -5.34 15.89
CA ALA A 411 4.58 -6.42 15.14
C ALA A 411 3.82 -7.40 16.07
N LEU A 412 4.42 -7.73 17.22
CA LEU A 412 3.77 -8.54 18.25
C LEU A 412 2.49 -7.89 18.77
N LEU A 413 2.53 -6.61 19.13
CA LEU A 413 1.36 -5.86 19.58
C LEU A 413 0.26 -5.87 18.52
N ASP A 414 0.59 -5.57 17.26
CA ASP A 414 -0.36 -5.58 16.14
C ASP A 414 -1.03 -6.96 15.96
N ASP A 415 -0.27 -8.05 16.03
CA ASP A 415 -0.81 -9.40 15.94
C ASP A 415 -1.70 -9.75 17.13
N MET A 416 -1.31 -9.36 18.34
CA MET A 416 -2.13 -9.57 19.54
C MET A 416 -3.46 -8.82 19.44
N TYR A 417 -3.44 -7.55 19.00
CA TYR A 417 -4.64 -6.74 18.79
C TYR A 417 -5.56 -7.33 17.73
N ARG A 418 -5.00 -7.83 16.63
CA ARG A 418 -5.76 -8.52 15.58
C ARG A 418 -6.42 -9.79 16.08
N ILE A 419 -5.68 -10.65 16.79
CA ILE A 419 -6.24 -11.89 17.38
C ILE A 419 -7.34 -11.55 18.40
N ALA A 420 -7.16 -10.51 19.21
CA ALA A 420 -8.19 -10.07 20.15
C ALA A 420 -9.46 -9.58 19.41
N GLU A 421 -9.32 -8.77 18.36
CA GLU A 421 -10.43 -8.27 17.54
C GLU A 421 -11.20 -9.42 16.87
N ASP A 422 -10.50 -10.35 16.22
CA ASP A 422 -11.07 -11.53 15.56
C ASP A 422 -11.83 -12.44 16.52
N ASN A 423 -11.45 -12.43 17.81
CA ASN A 423 -12.08 -13.22 18.86
C ASN A 423 -13.00 -12.39 19.77
N GLN A 424 -13.44 -11.23 19.30
CA GLN A 424 -14.36 -10.35 20.00
C GLN A 424 -13.93 -9.94 21.43
N CYS A 425 -12.64 -9.65 21.60
CA CYS A 425 -12.04 -9.22 22.86
C CYS A 425 -11.42 -7.82 22.75
N LEU A 426 -11.53 -7.05 23.83
CA LEU A 426 -10.68 -5.90 24.12
C LEU A 426 -9.35 -6.42 24.66
N LEU A 427 -8.24 -5.87 24.16
CA LEU A 427 -6.90 -6.17 24.62
C LEU A 427 -6.28 -4.89 25.20
N GLU A 428 -5.71 -5.00 26.40
CA GLU A 428 -4.69 -4.08 26.90
C GLU A 428 -3.42 -4.91 27.07
N ALA A 429 -2.35 -4.50 26.39
CA ALA A 429 -1.06 -5.16 26.46
C ALA A 429 0.00 -4.14 26.83
N THR A 430 1.01 -4.56 27.59
CA THR A 430 2.17 -3.73 27.86
C THR A 430 3.40 -4.61 27.90
N PHE A 431 4.41 -4.24 27.13
CA PHE A 431 5.74 -4.83 27.16
C PHE A 431 6.64 -3.92 27.98
N HIS A 432 7.44 -4.51 28.86
CA HIS A 432 8.44 -3.84 29.67
C HIS A 432 9.76 -4.59 29.54
N GLU A 433 10.84 -3.88 29.25
CA GLU A 433 12.19 -4.44 29.27
C GLU A 433 12.92 -4.00 30.54
N PRO A 434 13.11 -4.88 31.53
CA PRO A 434 13.71 -4.50 32.82
C PRO A 434 15.15 -3.99 32.72
N ALA A 435 15.89 -4.38 31.67
CA ALA A 435 17.29 -4.01 31.49
C ALA A 435 17.48 -2.53 31.11
N THR A 436 16.51 -1.93 30.42
CA THR A 436 16.57 -0.55 29.92
C THR A 436 15.47 0.34 30.47
N ASP A 437 14.52 -0.26 31.21
CA ASP A 437 13.30 0.38 31.70
C ASP A 437 12.40 0.97 30.59
N ALA A 438 12.47 0.38 29.39
CA ALA A 438 11.65 0.76 28.26
C ALA A 438 10.27 0.08 28.31
N TYR A 439 9.24 0.81 27.84
CA TYR A 439 7.85 0.38 27.81
C TYR A 439 7.25 0.53 26.41
N TRP A 440 6.38 -0.41 26.04
CA TRP A 440 5.59 -0.38 24.81
C TRP A 440 4.15 -0.82 25.10
N ASP A 441 3.16 -0.05 24.66
CA ASP A 441 1.73 -0.24 24.93
C ASP A 441 0.86 -0.36 23.68
#